data_AF-A0A7S0Y4I5-F1
#
_entry.id   AF-A0A7S0Y4I5-F1
#
_cell.length_a   1.000
_cell.length_b   1.000
_cell.length_c   1.000
_cell.angle_alpha   90.00
_cell.angle_beta   90.00
_cell.angle_gamma   90.00
#
_symmetry.space_group_name_H-M   'P 1'
#
loop_
_entity.id
_entity.type
_entity.pdbx_description
1 polymer ?
#
loop_
_entity_poly.entity_id
_entity_poly.type
_entity_poly.pdbx_seq_one_letter_code
_entity_poly.pdbx_strand_id
1 'polypeptide(L)'
;TALVPFSNANPWSDAFSMQQRSLVIGGTAVKVRQSWEKRSEEDLEPTGMRWTGAAVWDAAIVLSEFLADNKQLVQRKRVLEVGAGLALVSVAAGLCGAESVTATDYTTAVLELATENLKTNLPEMAEAGNATALPLLWGSEEAASSLGKPFDVVVGSDVIYREDVFKPLIQTLDLVT
;
A
#
# COMPACT_ATOMS: atom_id res chain seq x y z
N THR A 1 34.47 12.35 -12.23
CA THR A 1 34.32 11.25 -11.26
C THR A 1 32.92 10.69 -11.37
N ALA A 2 32.79 9.37 -11.44
CA ALA A 2 31.49 8.69 -11.43
C ALA A 2 31.46 7.71 -10.26
N LEU A 3 30.32 7.67 -9.56
CA LEU A 3 30.02 6.73 -8.48
C LEU A 3 28.90 5.82 -8.96
N VAL A 4 29.14 4.51 -8.96
CA VAL A 4 28.16 3.50 -9.37
C VAL A 4 28.02 2.50 -8.22
N PRO A 5 27.12 2.73 -7.27
CA PRO A 5 26.84 1.78 -6.20
C PRO A 5 26.01 0.62 -6.76
N PHE A 6 26.57 -0.60 -6.75
CA PHE A 6 25.86 -1.84 -7.06
C PHE A 6 26.19 -2.91 -6.02
N SER A 7 25.17 -3.65 -5.58
CA SER A 7 25.31 -4.82 -4.70
C SER A 7 24.24 -5.84 -5.05
N ASN A 8 24.62 -7.12 -5.10
CA ASN A 8 23.69 -8.25 -5.26
C ASN A 8 22.87 -8.54 -3.97
N ALA A 9 23.22 -7.89 -2.87
CA ALA A 9 22.55 -7.97 -1.57
C ALA A 9 21.95 -6.60 -1.17
N ASN A 10 21.55 -5.82 -2.17
CA ASN A 10 20.89 -4.55 -1.99
C ASN A 10 19.45 -4.81 -1.49
N PRO A 11 18.99 -4.23 -0.37
CA PRO A 11 17.59 -4.37 0.07
C PRO A 11 16.57 -3.85 -0.96
N TRP A 12 17.03 -3.10 -1.95
CA TRP A 12 16.31 -2.57 -3.11
C TRP A 12 16.51 -3.35 -4.42
N SER A 13 17.37 -4.39 -4.49
CA SER A 13 17.49 -5.21 -5.71
C SER A 13 16.22 -6.03 -5.89
N ASP A 14 15.79 -6.22 -7.16
CA ASP A 14 14.56 -6.87 -7.61
C ASP A 14 14.17 -8.12 -6.81
N ALA A 15 13.48 -7.88 -5.69
CA ALA A 15 13.12 -8.85 -4.67
C ALA A 15 11.69 -9.36 -4.87
N PHE A 16 11.13 -9.20 -6.07
CA PHE A 16 9.74 -9.54 -6.35
C PHE A 16 9.49 -11.04 -6.19
N SER A 17 10.48 -11.90 -6.49
CA SER A 17 10.40 -13.36 -6.27
C SER A 17 10.48 -13.76 -4.80
N MET A 18 10.87 -12.87 -3.88
CA MET A 18 10.92 -13.20 -2.45
C MET A 18 9.51 -13.28 -1.87
N GLN A 19 9.19 -14.40 -1.22
CA GLN A 19 7.89 -14.59 -0.54
C GLN A 19 7.67 -13.63 0.63
N GLN A 20 8.75 -13.11 1.21
CA GLN A 20 8.71 -12.07 2.24
C GLN A 20 9.91 -11.14 2.07
N ARG A 21 9.66 -9.84 2.17
CA ARG A 21 10.67 -8.78 2.19
C ARG A 21 10.76 -8.21 3.61
N SER A 22 11.97 -8.11 4.14
CA SER A 22 12.24 -7.44 5.40
C SER A 22 12.83 -6.06 5.11
N LEU A 23 12.18 -5.03 5.65
CA LEU A 23 12.54 -3.62 5.46
C LEU A 23 12.78 -2.99 6.84
N VAL A 24 13.47 -1.86 6.86
CA VAL A 24 13.51 -0.98 8.03
C VAL A 24 12.89 0.34 7.57
N ILE A 25 11.88 0.82 8.28
CA ILE A 25 11.19 2.09 8.00
C ILE A 25 11.26 2.92 9.28
N GLY A 26 11.87 4.11 9.23
CA GLY A 26 11.96 4.98 10.42
C GLY A 26 12.69 4.34 11.61
N GLY A 27 13.61 3.41 11.36
CA GLY A 27 14.29 2.61 12.38
C GLY A 27 13.50 1.41 12.92
N THR A 28 12.27 1.18 12.45
CA THR A 28 11.45 0.02 12.84
C THR A 28 11.52 -1.07 11.77
N ALA A 29 11.74 -2.32 12.19
CA ALA A 29 11.72 -3.46 11.28
C ALA A 29 10.28 -3.78 10.84
N VAL A 30 10.09 -3.88 9.53
CA VAL A 30 8.81 -4.21 8.87
C VAL A 30 8.98 -5.47 8.03
N LYS A 31 8.03 -6.39 8.11
CA LYS A 31 8.00 -7.62 7.30
C LYS A 31 6.79 -7.60 6.37
N VAL A 32 7.05 -7.68 5.07
CA VAL A 32 6.00 -7.65 4.04
C VAL A 32 6.01 -8.97 3.30
N ARG A 33 4.91 -9.73 3.40
CA ARG A 33 4.66 -10.90 2.57
C ARG A 33 4.29 -10.48 1.15
N GLN A 34 4.83 -11.19 0.16
CA GLN A 34 4.65 -10.91 -1.26
C GLN A 34 4.27 -12.21 -2.01
N SER A 35 3.71 -12.09 -3.21
CA SER A 35 3.37 -13.25 -4.04
C SER A 35 3.41 -12.98 -5.54
N TRP A 36 4.50 -12.36 -6.01
CA TRP A 36 4.68 -11.98 -7.42
C TRP A 36 4.52 -13.13 -8.42
N GLU A 37 5.01 -14.32 -8.07
CA GLU A 37 4.98 -15.49 -8.96
C GLU A 37 3.61 -16.17 -9.02
N LYS A 38 2.73 -15.92 -8.05
CA LYS A 38 1.38 -16.54 -7.97
C LYS A 38 0.31 -15.80 -8.74
N ARG A 39 0.68 -14.76 -9.50
CA ARG A 39 -0.24 -14.03 -10.39
C ARG A 39 -0.63 -14.96 -11.54
N SER A 40 -1.80 -15.58 -11.42
CA SER A 40 -2.32 -16.49 -12.43
C SER A 40 -2.58 -15.74 -13.75
N GLU A 41 -2.53 -16.45 -14.88
CA GLU A 41 -2.98 -15.90 -16.16
C GLU A 41 -4.52 -15.82 -16.27
N GLU A 42 -5.22 -16.40 -15.29
CA GLU A 42 -6.69 -16.46 -15.23
C GLU A 42 -7.27 -15.27 -14.42
N ASP A 43 -6.46 -14.67 -13.54
CA ASP A 43 -6.80 -13.48 -12.72
C ASP A 43 -6.21 -12.21 -13.33
N LEU A 44 -6.51 -11.95 -14.60
CA LEU A 44 -6.11 -10.69 -15.25
C LEU A 44 -6.99 -9.54 -14.75
N GLU A 45 -6.40 -8.35 -14.72
CA GLU A 45 -7.15 -7.11 -14.61
C GLU A 45 -8.23 -7.04 -15.72
N PRO A 46 -9.29 -6.24 -15.56
CA PRO A 46 -10.25 -5.96 -16.63
C PRO A 46 -9.60 -5.48 -17.95
N THR A 47 -8.34 -5.05 -17.85
CA THR A 47 -7.50 -4.55 -18.93
C THR A 47 -6.69 -5.65 -19.65
N GLY A 48 -6.73 -6.90 -19.16
CA GLY A 48 -6.00 -8.03 -19.71
C GLY A 48 -4.54 -8.14 -19.24
N MET A 49 -4.09 -7.30 -18.30
CA MET A 49 -2.75 -7.39 -17.70
C MET A 49 -2.76 -8.14 -16.36
N ARG A 50 -1.61 -8.69 -15.97
CA ARG A 50 -1.44 -9.24 -14.62
C ARG A 50 -1.36 -8.07 -13.62
N TRP A 51 -2.08 -8.19 -12.52
CA TRP A 51 -2.04 -7.21 -11.43
C TRP A 51 -0.61 -7.01 -10.89
N THR A 52 -0.29 -5.79 -10.47
CA THR A 52 1.08 -5.41 -10.01
C THR A 52 1.22 -5.31 -8.49
N GLY A 53 0.10 -5.35 -7.75
CA GLY A 53 0.06 -5.19 -6.29
C GLY A 53 0.66 -6.34 -5.46
N ALA A 54 1.26 -7.34 -6.10
CA ALA A 54 1.81 -8.55 -5.45
C ALA A 54 3.21 -8.38 -4.85
N ALA A 55 3.85 -7.23 -5.07
CA ALA A 55 5.22 -6.94 -4.68
C ALA A 55 5.35 -5.50 -4.15
N VAL A 56 6.39 -5.26 -3.36
CA VAL A 56 6.72 -3.92 -2.86
C VAL A 56 7.43 -3.13 -3.94
N TRP A 57 6.80 -2.05 -4.39
CA TRP A 57 7.38 -1.07 -5.31
C TRP A 57 8.24 -0.05 -4.56
N ASP A 58 9.29 0.46 -5.22
CA ASP A 58 10.26 1.38 -4.60
C ASP A 58 9.60 2.70 -4.14
N ALA A 59 8.59 3.19 -4.85
CA ALA A 59 7.84 4.38 -4.45
C ALA A 59 7.14 4.19 -3.08
N ALA A 60 6.66 2.99 -2.77
CA ALA A 60 6.03 2.68 -1.49
C ALA A 60 7.05 2.77 -0.35
N ILE A 61 8.28 2.32 -0.60
CA ILE A 61 9.37 2.44 0.37
C ILE A 61 9.70 3.92 0.59
N VAL A 62 9.92 4.67 -0.49
CA VAL A 62 10.29 6.10 -0.40
C VAL A 62 9.22 6.88 0.35
N LEU A 63 7.93 6.64 0.06
CA LEU A 63 6.83 7.29 0.76
C LEU A 63 6.76 6.87 2.24
N SER A 64 6.99 5.59 2.54
CA SER A 64 7.04 5.09 3.93
C SER A 64 8.15 5.73 4.76
N GLU A 65 9.36 5.86 4.22
CA GLU A 65 10.45 6.56 4.89
C GLU A 65 10.16 8.05 5.04
N PHE A 66 9.56 8.67 4.00
CA PHE A 66 9.13 10.06 4.08
C PHE A 66 8.11 10.29 5.21
N LEU A 67 7.13 9.40 5.38
CA LEU A 67 6.17 9.47 6.49
C LEU A 67 6.86 9.27 7.84
N ALA A 68 7.85 8.38 7.93
CA ALA A 68 8.62 8.17 9.15
C ALA A 68 9.41 9.41 9.60
N ASP A 69 9.95 10.16 8.63
CA ASP A 69 10.62 11.45 8.87
C ASP A 69 9.63 12.59 9.13
N ASN A 70 8.35 12.43 8.76
CA ASN A 70 7.32 13.47 8.81
C ASN A 70 6.04 12.98 9.51
N LYS A 71 6.18 12.33 10.67
CA LYS A 71 5.08 11.65 11.38
C LYS A 71 3.85 12.53 11.62
N GLN A 72 4.03 13.84 11.82
CA GLN A 72 2.95 14.82 12.01
C GLN A 72 1.93 14.85 10.85
N LEU A 73 2.31 14.38 9.67
CA LEU A 73 1.40 14.27 8.53
C LEU A 73 0.29 13.26 8.78
N VAL A 74 0.56 12.18 9.53
CA VAL A 74 -0.37 11.05 9.75
C VAL A 74 -0.68 10.78 11.22
N GLN A 75 0.09 11.33 12.15
CA GLN A 75 -0.09 11.09 13.58
C GLN A 75 -1.47 11.54 14.06
N ARG A 76 -2.19 10.64 14.74
CA ARG A 76 -3.58 10.83 15.24
C ARG A 76 -4.58 11.19 14.15
N LYS A 77 -4.35 10.69 12.93
CA LYS A 77 -5.23 10.89 11.78
C LYS A 77 -5.73 9.54 11.27
N ARG A 78 -6.91 9.57 10.67
CA ARG A 78 -7.48 8.44 9.91
C ARG A 78 -6.94 8.52 8.50
N VAL A 79 -6.15 7.53 8.12
CA VAL A 79 -5.40 7.52 6.85
C VAL A 79 -6.03 6.53 5.88
N LEU A 80 -6.32 6.98 4.67
CA LEU A 80 -6.69 6.12 3.54
C LEU A 80 -5.49 5.96 2.61
N GLU A 81 -5.13 4.72 2.28
CA GLU A 81 -4.19 4.43 1.19
C GLU A 81 -4.95 3.92 -0.03
N VAL A 82 -4.85 4.62 -1.16
CA VAL A 82 -5.41 4.20 -2.45
C VAL A 82 -4.37 3.44 -3.27
N GLY A 83 -4.74 2.28 -3.82
CA GLY A 83 -3.79 1.43 -4.55
C GLY A 83 -2.68 0.90 -3.64
N ALA A 84 -3.07 0.38 -2.48
CA ALA A 84 -2.16 0.03 -1.40
C ALA A 84 -1.24 -1.16 -1.72
N GLY A 85 -1.61 -2.01 -2.69
CA GLY A 85 -0.89 -3.24 -2.95
C GLY A 85 -0.72 -4.07 -1.67
N LEU A 86 0.52 -4.17 -1.20
CA LEU A 86 0.88 -4.92 0.02
C LEU A 86 0.76 -4.12 1.33
N ALA A 87 0.19 -2.91 1.29
CA ALA A 87 -0.07 -2.02 2.43
C ALA A 87 1.17 -1.54 3.19
N LEU A 88 2.32 -1.43 2.53
CA LEU A 88 3.56 -0.97 3.17
C LEU A 88 3.42 0.48 3.68
N VAL A 89 2.77 1.37 2.94
CA VAL A 89 2.60 2.77 3.36
C VAL A 89 1.60 2.86 4.51
N SER A 90 0.51 2.09 4.49
CA SER A 90 -0.41 1.97 5.63
C SER A 90 0.29 1.44 6.89
N VAL A 91 1.16 0.43 6.75
CA VAL A 91 1.98 -0.05 7.88
C VAL A 91 2.86 1.08 8.43
N ALA A 92 3.55 1.82 7.56
CA ALA A 92 4.37 2.96 7.98
C ALA A 92 3.54 4.05 8.68
N ALA A 93 2.37 4.38 8.15
CA ALA A 93 1.47 5.35 8.76
C ALA A 93 1.00 4.93 10.16
N GLY A 94 0.64 3.65 10.34
CA GLY A 94 0.28 3.09 11.65
C GLY A 94 1.45 3.15 12.64
N LEU A 95 2.66 2.78 12.22
CA LEU A 95 3.88 2.89 13.03
C LEU A 95 4.24 4.35 13.37
N CYS A 96 3.80 5.31 12.56
CA CYS A 96 3.94 6.74 12.81
C CYS A 96 2.84 7.31 13.72
N GLY A 97 1.94 6.46 14.22
CA GLY A 97 0.91 6.82 15.18
C GLY A 97 -0.38 7.34 14.57
N ALA A 98 -0.72 6.92 13.34
CA ALA A 98 -2.07 7.10 12.80
C ALA A 98 -3.14 6.55 13.76
N GLU A 99 -4.29 7.19 13.81
CA GLU A 99 -5.43 6.73 14.61
C GLU A 99 -6.00 5.44 14.02
N SER A 100 -6.17 5.44 12.69
CA SER A 100 -6.53 4.27 11.91
C SER A 100 -5.92 4.35 10.51
N VAL A 101 -5.75 3.19 9.90
CA VAL A 101 -5.29 3.03 8.52
C VAL A 101 -6.25 2.12 7.77
N THR A 102 -6.68 2.58 6.60
CA THR A 102 -7.49 1.79 5.66
C THR A 102 -6.69 1.66 4.37
N ALA A 103 -6.13 0.48 4.15
CA ALA A 103 -5.46 0.13 2.91
C ALA A 103 -6.51 -0.30 1.87
N THR A 104 -6.46 0.22 0.65
CA THR A 104 -7.43 -0.14 -0.39
C THR A 104 -6.78 -0.56 -1.69
N ASP A 105 -7.32 -1.63 -2.28
CA ASP A 105 -6.95 -2.17 -3.57
C ASP A 105 -8.19 -2.87 -4.17
N TYR A 106 -8.14 -3.35 -5.40
CA TYR A 106 -9.31 -3.95 -6.06
C TYR A 106 -9.27 -5.49 -6.13
N THR A 107 -8.09 -6.11 -5.97
CA THR A 107 -7.93 -7.57 -6.11
C THR A 107 -8.00 -8.27 -4.76
N THR A 108 -8.86 -9.29 -4.61
CA THR A 108 -8.99 -10.10 -3.37
C THR A 108 -7.66 -10.68 -2.90
N ALA A 109 -6.87 -11.27 -3.80
CA ALA A 109 -5.55 -11.84 -3.45
C ALA A 109 -4.57 -10.78 -2.91
N VAL A 110 -4.62 -9.55 -3.43
CA VAL A 110 -3.81 -8.43 -2.93
C VAL A 110 -4.30 -7.98 -1.56
N LEU A 111 -5.62 -7.86 -1.39
CA LEU A 111 -6.23 -7.48 -0.11
C LEU A 111 -5.97 -8.51 1.00
N GLU A 112 -5.91 -9.80 0.67
CA GLU A 112 -5.51 -10.86 1.60
C GLU A 112 -4.06 -10.66 2.07
N LEU A 113 -3.13 -10.42 1.14
CA LEU A 113 -1.73 -10.13 1.48
C LEU A 113 -1.60 -8.85 2.30
N ALA A 114 -2.30 -7.78 1.92
CA ALA A 114 -2.35 -6.52 2.66
C ALA A 114 -2.86 -6.74 4.10
N THR A 115 -3.93 -7.52 4.27
CA THR A 115 -4.49 -7.87 5.58
C THR A 115 -3.46 -8.60 6.46
N GLU A 116 -2.76 -9.58 5.90
CA GLU A 116 -1.70 -10.30 6.62
C GLU A 116 -0.54 -9.39 7.01
N ASN A 117 -0.15 -8.47 6.12
CA ASN A 117 0.92 -7.51 6.38
C ASN A 117 0.54 -6.51 7.46
N LEU A 118 -0.69 -6.01 7.46
CA LEU A 118 -1.22 -5.16 8.53
C LEU A 118 -1.22 -5.90 9.88
N LYS A 119 -1.73 -7.14 9.93
CA LYS A 119 -1.72 -7.95 11.16
C LYS A 119 -0.32 -8.25 11.68
N THR A 120 0.62 -8.48 10.78
CA THR A 120 2.01 -8.81 11.14
C THR A 120 2.74 -7.62 11.75
N ASN A 121 2.50 -6.41 11.25
CA ASN A 121 3.27 -5.22 11.63
C ASN A 121 2.52 -4.28 12.59
N LEU A 122 1.19 -4.36 12.65
CA LEU A 122 0.31 -3.55 13.49
C LEU A 122 -0.72 -4.43 14.23
N PRO A 123 -0.30 -5.47 14.98
CA PRO A 123 -1.20 -6.48 15.54
C PRO A 123 -2.31 -5.88 16.42
N GLU A 124 -1.96 -4.94 17.30
CA GLU A 124 -2.92 -4.30 18.22
C GLU A 124 -3.95 -3.44 17.45
N MET A 125 -3.52 -2.68 16.44
CA MET A 125 -4.44 -1.89 15.62
C MET A 125 -5.33 -2.79 14.76
N ALA A 126 -4.78 -3.87 14.22
CA ALA A 126 -5.55 -4.83 13.42
C ALA A 126 -6.60 -5.55 14.27
N GLU A 127 -6.26 -5.96 15.49
CA GLU A 127 -7.20 -6.58 16.45
C GLU A 127 -8.31 -5.60 16.86
N ALA A 128 -7.98 -4.32 17.04
CA ALA A 128 -8.95 -3.27 17.33
C ALA A 128 -9.81 -2.85 16.12
N GLY A 129 -9.52 -3.35 14.91
CA GLY A 129 -10.21 -2.95 13.68
C GLY A 129 -9.78 -1.58 13.12
N ASN A 130 -8.67 -1.02 13.63
CA ASN A 130 -8.12 0.26 13.20
C ASN A 130 -7.04 0.13 12.11
N ALA A 131 -6.67 -1.10 11.73
CA ALA A 131 -5.82 -1.36 10.56
C ALA A 131 -6.50 -2.39 9.67
N THR A 132 -7.10 -1.95 8.57
CA THR A 132 -7.93 -2.78 7.69
C THR A 132 -7.53 -2.68 6.23
N ALA A 133 -7.75 -3.75 5.47
CA ALA A 133 -7.66 -3.74 4.01
C ALA A 133 -9.07 -3.93 3.43
N LEU A 134 -9.51 -3.04 2.55
CA LEU A 134 -10.87 -3.02 2.00
C LEU A 134 -10.85 -2.86 0.46
N PRO A 135 -11.84 -3.43 -0.25
CA PRO A 135 -11.91 -3.29 -1.70
C PRO A 135 -12.26 -1.85 -2.11
N LEU A 136 -11.50 -1.30 -3.06
CA LEU A 136 -11.80 -0.04 -3.72
C LEU A 136 -11.41 -0.12 -5.20
N LEU A 137 -12.41 -0.24 -6.06
CA LEU A 137 -12.21 0.01 -7.49
C LEU A 137 -12.27 1.53 -7.73
N TRP A 138 -11.22 2.09 -8.33
CA TRP A 138 -11.20 3.52 -8.62
C TRP A 138 -12.36 3.91 -9.56
N GLY A 139 -12.93 5.09 -9.34
CA GLY A 139 -14.13 5.59 -10.02
C GLY A 139 -15.46 4.99 -9.53
N SER A 140 -15.45 4.01 -8.61
CA SER A 140 -16.68 3.44 -8.03
C SER A 140 -17.18 4.28 -6.85
N GLU A 141 -18.29 4.98 -7.04
CA GLU A 141 -18.95 5.77 -5.99
C GLU A 141 -19.50 4.91 -4.84
N GLU A 142 -20.02 3.72 -5.17
CA GLU A 142 -20.51 2.76 -4.19
C GLU A 142 -19.36 2.28 -3.29
N ALA A 143 -18.23 1.89 -3.88
CA ALA A 143 -17.07 1.44 -3.13
C ALA A 143 -16.50 2.56 -2.25
N ALA A 144 -16.33 3.77 -2.79
CA ALA A 144 -15.84 4.92 -2.03
C ALA A 144 -16.78 5.29 -0.86
N SER A 145 -18.10 5.22 -1.07
CA SER A 145 -19.08 5.52 -0.02
C SER A 145 -19.09 4.47 1.10
N SER A 146 -18.75 3.22 0.79
CA SER A 146 -18.72 2.12 1.76
C SER A 146 -17.55 2.17 2.75
N LEU A 147 -16.49 2.93 2.46
CA LEU A 147 -15.29 3.04 3.31
C LEU A 147 -15.55 3.73 4.65
N GLY A 148 -16.67 4.46 4.77
CA GLY A 148 -16.93 5.34 5.92
C GLY A 148 -16.14 6.65 5.83
N LYS A 149 -16.71 7.73 6.35
CA LYS A 149 -16.16 9.09 6.22
C LYS A 149 -16.05 9.82 7.56
N PRO A 150 -15.22 10.88 7.65
CA PRO A 150 -14.19 11.29 6.66
C PRO A 150 -12.81 10.68 6.93
N PHE A 151 -11.90 10.68 5.96
CA PHE A 151 -10.47 10.46 6.21
C PHE A 151 -9.77 11.81 6.36
N ASP A 152 -8.73 11.88 7.17
CA ASP A 152 -8.00 13.13 7.39
C ASP A 152 -6.80 13.27 6.43
N VAL A 153 -6.32 12.14 5.88
CA VAL A 153 -5.22 12.07 4.91
C VAL A 153 -5.48 10.95 3.92
N VAL A 154 -5.22 11.22 2.65
CA VAL A 154 -5.17 10.21 1.58
C VAL A 154 -3.73 10.10 1.08
N VAL A 155 -3.22 8.88 0.97
CA VAL A 155 -1.89 8.58 0.43
C VAL A 155 -1.98 7.57 -0.71
N GLY A 156 -1.00 7.57 -1.60
CA GLY A 156 -0.88 6.59 -2.68
C GLY A 156 0.54 6.62 -3.24
N SER A 157 1.13 5.45 -3.46
CA SER A 157 2.47 5.31 -4.02
C SER A 157 2.41 4.58 -5.36
N ASP A 158 3.02 5.16 -6.39
CA ASP A 158 3.05 4.60 -7.75
C ASP A 158 1.67 4.38 -8.41
N VAL A 159 0.69 5.20 -8.03
CA VAL A 159 -0.69 5.11 -8.54
C VAL A 159 -0.89 5.79 -9.91
N ILE A 160 0.11 6.53 -10.40
CA ILE A 160 0.09 7.23 -11.70
C ILE A 160 0.99 6.47 -12.68
N TYR A 161 0.45 5.42 -13.28
CA TYR A 161 1.21 4.56 -14.22
C TYR A 161 0.45 4.28 -15.52
N ARG A 162 -0.85 4.59 -15.59
CA ARG A 162 -1.72 4.28 -16.72
C ARG A 162 -2.78 5.34 -16.97
N GLU A 163 -2.86 5.82 -18.21
CA GLU A 163 -3.74 6.92 -18.58
C GLU A 163 -5.24 6.60 -18.41
N ASP A 164 -5.64 5.36 -18.68
CA ASP A 164 -7.04 4.94 -18.61
C ASP A 164 -7.60 4.93 -17.19
N VAL A 165 -6.74 4.85 -16.17
CA VAL A 165 -7.14 4.88 -14.76
C VAL A 165 -6.98 6.26 -14.11
N PHE A 166 -6.46 7.27 -14.81
CA PHE A 166 -6.29 8.63 -14.25
C PHE A 166 -7.63 9.27 -13.89
N LYS A 167 -8.61 9.23 -14.79
CA LYS A 167 -9.93 9.81 -14.50
C LYS A 167 -10.65 9.08 -13.35
N PRO A 168 -10.70 7.73 -13.32
CA PRO A 168 -11.18 6.98 -12.15
C PRO A 168 -10.47 7.34 -10.84
N LEU A 169 -9.13 7.48 -10.87
CA LEU A 169 -8.35 7.86 -9.67
C LEU A 169 -8.74 9.25 -9.15
N ILE A 170 -8.80 10.25 -10.04
CA ILE A 170 -9.22 11.62 -9.67
C ILE A 170 -10.62 11.60 -9.05
N GLN A 171 -11.57 10.91 -9.69
CA GLN A 171 -12.93 10.76 -9.16
C GLN A 171 -12.94 10.13 -7.77
N THR A 172 -12.13 9.08 -7.55
CA THR A 172 -12.00 8.47 -6.23
C THR A 172 -11.46 9.44 -5.20
N LEU A 173 -10.42 10.22 -5.53
CA LEU A 173 -9.85 11.22 -4.62
C LEU A 173 -10.92 12.25 -4.22
N ASP A 174 -11.69 12.78 -5.17
CA ASP A 174 -12.79 13.72 -4.89
C ASP A 174 -13.90 13.12 -3.99
N LEU A 175 -14.10 11.81 -4.05
CA LEU A 175 -15.13 11.12 -3.26
C LEU A 175 -14.70 10.83 -1.82
N VAL A 176 -13.40 10.70 -1.55
CA VAL A 176 -12.86 10.26 -0.25
C VAL A 176 -12.21 11.37 0.57
N THR A 177 -11.94 12.53 -0.05
CA THR A 177 -11.55 13.78 0.64
C THR A 177 -12.77 14.64 0.96
#